data_AF-A0A6L9ZSE9-F1
#
_entry.id   AF-A0A6L9ZSE9-F1
#
_cell.length_a   1.000
_cell.length_b   1.000
_cell.length_c   1.000
_cell.angle_alpha   90.00
_cell.angle_beta   90.00
_cell.angle_gamma   90.00
#
_symmetry.space_group_name_H-M   'P 1'
#
loop_
_entity.id
_entity.type
_entity.pdbx_description
1 polymer ?
#
loop_
_entity_poly.entity_id
_entity_poly.type
_entity_poly.pdbx_seq_one_letter_code
_entity_poly.pdbx_strand_id
1 'polypeptide(L)'
;MTAVLQQLKPAFRIESVATTNNGVSITWKDGHESFYHNLWLLDSCRSPKFFHRDTLSISSGHDVIEMPLNPTPEEVKLDREGNLDIIWGGDQTGHQSVFDASWLRVHCQNDPALKQRRKPQLWDSSVSVSHFDCYEVMNDDGVLLSFLNKIVDMGVAIIDDAPKNEESFRALIERVGPLRQRYHPTNVFAMDRSNKKAQAIQHSYQVGTLRNHTDVTAYDIPTGLQFLECILYENPDGDRQAYSTVIDGFKLAEVIKAENPWFFELLTTEYIPAGRKRLSVEEKLGEHESSARKYEWDAYRHNHVINLDENGEVYQIRYNHNTRIPLEVSYDKIHDLLAAYQRFSQLLQYPEYNAEFLLTPGQVLVVDNWRVLHGRTGIWNPNLQRILLGAYLEEESFRCRRRVLLGDKTGMSDLWLMGCSDRALEILADRHL
;
A
#
# COMPACT_ATOMS: atom_id res chain seq x y z
N MET A 1 38.78 11.89 0.79
CA MET A 1 37.54 11.19 1.17
C MET A 1 36.98 11.86 2.41
N THR A 2 35.78 12.42 2.32
CA THR A 2 35.05 13.05 3.44
C THR A 2 34.60 11.99 4.46
N ALA A 3 34.36 12.41 5.72
CA ALA A 3 33.92 11.51 6.80
C ALA A 3 32.59 10.79 6.49
N VAL A 4 31.73 11.42 5.66
CA VAL A 4 30.44 10.88 5.21
C VAL A 4 30.61 9.65 4.29
N LEU A 5 31.63 9.62 3.42
CA LEU A 5 31.89 8.48 2.52
C LEU A 5 32.39 7.23 3.26
N GLN A 6 32.93 7.37 4.47
CA GLN A 6 33.37 6.24 5.27
C GLN A 6 32.18 5.53 5.94
N GLN A 7 31.03 6.18 6.05
CA GLN A 7 29.81 5.62 6.63
C GLN A 7 28.97 4.82 5.62
N LEU A 8 29.22 4.97 4.32
CA LEU A 8 28.55 4.18 3.28
C LEU A 8 29.13 2.76 3.16
N LYS A 9 28.24 1.79 2.96
CA LYS A 9 28.61 0.42 2.60
C LYS A 9 29.41 0.39 1.28
N PRO A 10 30.31 -0.60 1.08
CA PRO A 10 31.11 -0.74 -0.15
C PRO A 10 30.30 -0.69 -1.45
N ALA A 11 29.10 -1.26 -1.47
CA ALA A 11 28.22 -1.31 -2.65
C ALA A 11 27.83 0.07 -3.22
N PHE A 12 27.85 1.13 -2.40
CA PHE A 12 27.45 2.49 -2.80
C PHE A 12 28.65 3.41 -3.03
N ARG A 13 29.86 2.85 -3.18
CA ARG A 13 31.09 3.62 -3.39
C ARG A 13 31.76 3.15 -4.67
N ILE A 14 32.05 4.10 -5.55
CA ILE A 14 32.77 3.84 -6.78
C ILE A 14 34.27 3.65 -6.46
N GLU A 15 34.86 2.60 -7.01
CA GLU A 15 36.30 2.34 -6.96
C GLU A 15 37.01 2.96 -8.17
N SER A 16 36.49 2.71 -9.38
CA SER A 16 37.05 3.26 -10.62
C SER A 16 35.99 3.41 -11.71
N VAL A 17 36.30 4.26 -12.70
CA VAL A 17 35.46 4.51 -13.87
C VAL A 17 36.30 4.38 -15.14
N ALA A 18 35.70 3.84 -16.20
CA ALA A 18 36.33 3.69 -17.50
C ALA A 18 35.37 4.09 -18.62
N THR A 19 35.82 4.99 -19.50
CA THR A 19 35.06 5.42 -20.67
C THR A 19 35.09 4.36 -21.76
N THR A 20 33.95 4.14 -22.40
CA THR A 20 33.79 3.29 -23.58
C THR A 20 33.16 4.09 -24.72
N ASN A 21 33.02 3.49 -25.91
CA ASN A 21 32.48 4.21 -27.07
C ASN A 21 31.03 4.71 -26.89
N ASN A 22 30.23 4.07 -26.04
CA ASN A 22 28.80 4.36 -25.89
C ASN A 22 28.36 4.54 -24.42
N GLY A 23 29.29 4.60 -23.48
CA GLY A 23 28.95 4.64 -22.06
C GLY A 23 30.13 4.73 -21.11
N VAL A 24 29.83 4.66 -19.82
CA VAL A 24 30.78 4.61 -18.73
C VAL A 24 30.64 3.27 -17.99
N SER A 25 31.75 2.55 -17.84
CA SER A 25 31.84 1.38 -16.97
C SER A 25 32.30 1.81 -15.59
N ILE A 26 31.66 1.29 -14.55
CA ILE A 26 31.92 1.60 -13.14
C ILE A 26 32.27 0.31 -12.41
N THR A 27 33.42 0.29 -11.73
CA THR A 27 33.76 -0.74 -10.75
C THR A 27 33.44 -0.22 -9.36
N TRP A 28 32.65 -0.96 -8.58
CA TRP A 28 32.25 -0.61 -7.23
C TRP A 28 33.17 -1.26 -6.20
N LYS A 29 33.24 -0.70 -4.98
CA LYS A 29 34.10 -1.25 -3.91
C LYS A 29 33.67 -2.60 -3.36
N ASP A 30 32.48 -3.09 -3.71
CA ASP A 30 32.04 -4.47 -3.44
C ASP A 30 32.44 -5.46 -4.56
N GLY A 31 33.17 -4.99 -5.58
CA GLY A 31 33.58 -5.77 -6.74
C GLY A 31 32.49 -5.92 -7.80
N HIS A 32 31.31 -5.33 -7.62
CA HIS A 32 30.30 -5.28 -8.66
C HIS A 32 30.79 -4.40 -9.82
N GLU A 33 30.35 -4.70 -11.04
CA GLU A 33 30.59 -3.90 -12.23
C GLU A 33 29.26 -3.47 -12.84
N SER A 34 29.20 -2.22 -13.28
CA SER A 34 28.01 -1.67 -13.93
C SER A 34 28.37 -0.87 -15.15
N PHE A 35 27.46 -0.84 -16.12
CA PHE A 35 27.60 -0.06 -17.34
C PHE A 35 26.42 0.91 -17.46
N TYR A 36 26.72 2.17 -17.80
CA TYR A 36 25.74 3.21 -18.03
C TYR A 36 25.92 3.80 -19.42
N HIS A 37 24.88 3.71 -20.24
CA HIS A 37 24.90 4.26 -21.59
C HIS A 37 24.96 5.81 -21.55
N ASN A 38 25.71 6.43 -22.45
CA ASN A 38 25.87 7.89 -22.48
C ASN A 38 24.53 8.62 -22.65
N LEU A 39 23.62 8.09 -23.47
CA LEU A 39 22.26 8.65 -23.59
C LEU A 39 21.52 8.64 -22.26
N TRP A 40 21.57 7.54 -21.53
CA TRP A 40 20.87 7.43 -20.26
C TRP A 40 21.45 8.38 -19.22
N LEU A 41 22.78 8.53 -19.19
CA LEU A 41 23.44 9.50 -18.32
C LEU A 41 23.02 10.93 -18.67
N LEU A 42 23.06 11.32 -19.94
CA LEU A 42 22.65 12.66 -20.37
C LEU A 42 21.16 12.92 -20.08
N ASP A 43 20.29 11.96 -20.38
CA ASP A 43 18.83 12.01 -20.13
C ASP A 43 18.49 12.10 -18.63
N SER A 44 19.32 11.48 -17.80
CA SER A 44 19.17 11.47 -16.34
C SER A 44 19.84 12.65 -15.65
N CYS A 45 20.45 13.57 -16.40
CA CYS A 45 21.23 14.67 -15.84
C CYS A 45 20.38 15.58 -14.95
N ARG A 46 20.89 15.85 -13.75
CA ARG A 46 20.22 16.68 -12.73
C ARG A 46 20.77 18.10 -12.63
N SER A 47 21.46 18.58 -13.67
CA SER A 47 21.96 19.96 -13.72
C SER A 47 20.80 20.97 -13.79
N PRO A 48 20.97 22.23 -13.33
CA PRO A 48 19.92 23.24 -13.40
C PRO A 48 19.40 23.53 -14.82
N LYS A 49 20.21 23.27 -15.86
CA LYS A 49 19.80 23.39 -17.27
C LYS A 49 18.71 22.37 -17.62
N PHE A 50 18.87 21.15 -17.13
CA PHE A 50 18.05 20.01 -17.54
C PHE A 50 17.01 19.58 -16.50
N PHE A 51 17.16 20.04 -15.26
CA PHE A 51 16.30 19.64 -14.16
C PHE A 51 16.00 20.80 -13.22
N HIS A 52 14.72 20.99 -12.90
CA HIS A 52 14.24 22.05 -12.03
C HIS A 52 14.19 21.54 -10.60
N ARG A 53 15.11 22.05 -9.75
CA ARG A 53 15.34 21.50 -8.41
C ARG A 53 14.16 21.66 -7.46
N ASP A 54 13.40 22.75 -7.57
CA ASP A 54 12.32 23.04 -6.63
C ASP A 54 11.04 22.25 -6.94
N THR A 55 10.80 21.95 -8.22
CA THR A 55 9.63 21.18 -8.67
C THR A 55 9.97 19.69 -8.86
N LEU A 56 11.24 19.34 -8.74
CA LEU A 56 11.78 18.01 -9.00
C LEU A 56 11.31 17.45 -10.34
N SER A 57 11.42 18.24 -11.41
CA SER A 57 10.94 17.89 -12.74
C SER A 57 11.96 18.21 -13.82
N ILE A 58 11.81 17.57 -14.99
CA ILE A 58 12.58 17.91 -16.19
C ILE A 58 12.35 19.39 -16.53
N SER A 59 13.44 20.12 -16.83
CA SER A 59 13.41 21.53 -17.24
C SER A 59 13.20 21.68 -18.74
N SER A 60 12.79 22.88 -19.18
CA SER A 60 12.67 23.21 -20.60
C SER A 60 13.98 23.10 -21.40
N GLY A 61 15.15 23.15 -20.73
CA GLY A 61 16.43 22.94 -21.39
C GLY A 61 16.72 21.48 -21.77
N HIS A 62 15.87 20.54 -21.34
CA HIS A 62 15.96 19.12 -21.63
C HIS A 62 14.83 18.69 -22.58
N ASP A 63 14.87 19.22 -23.80
CA ASP A 63 13.95 18.83 -24.87
C ASP A 63 14.41 17.51 -25.49
N VAL A 64 13.59 16.47 -25.36
CA VAL A 64 13.85 15.13 -25.91
C VAL A 64 14.01 15.16 -27.44
N ILE A 65 13.42 16.14 -28.14
CA ILE A 65 13.53 16.29 -29.60
C ILE A 65 14.91 16.84 -29.97
N GLU A 66 15.48 17.69 -29.14
CA GLU A 66 16.79 18.34 -29.39
C GLU A 66 17.96 17.56 -28.80
N MET A 67 17.71 16.57 -27.93
CA MET A 67 18.77 15.77 -27.33
C MET A 67 19.56 14.98 -28.37
N PRO A 68 20.90 15.02 -28.34
CA PRO A 68 21.72 14.26 -29.27
C PRO A 68 21.57 12.76 -28.98
N LEU A 69 21.38 11.96 -30.04
CA LEU A 69 21.27 10.49 -29.94
C LEU A 69 22.62 9.78 -29.75
N ASN A 70 23.74 10.49 -29.87
CA ASN A 70 25.09 9.95 -29.65
C ASN A 70 25.94 10.91 -28.81
N PRO A 71 25.58 11.15 -27.54
CA PRO A 71 26.34 12.06 -26.69
C PRO A 71 27.71 11.47 -26.40
N THR A 72 28.74 12.32 -26.53
CA THR A 72 30.14 11.93 -26.39
C THR A 72 30.75 12.66 -25.20
N PRO A 73 31.24 11.95 -24.18
CA PRO A 73 31.94 12.60 -23.07
C PRO A 73 33.36 13.03 -23.49
N GLU A 74 33.77 14.23 -23.07
CA GLU A 74 35.15 14.73 -23.18
C GLU A 74 35.99 14.33 -21.98
N GLU A 75 35.40 14.37 -20.78
CA GLU A 75 36.06 13.98 -19.53
C GLU A 75 35.09 13.14 -18.68
N VAL A 76 35.59 12.06 -18.09
CA VAL A 76 34.87 11.22 -17.12
C VAL A 76 35.79 10.98 -15.94
N LYS A 77 35.36 11.37 -14.74
CA LYS A 77 36.16 11.21 -13.51
C LYS A 77 35.27 11.04 -12.28
N LEU A 78 35.92 10.81 -11.15
CA LEU A 78 35.30 10.94 -9.84
C LEU A 78 35.58 12.32 -9.27
N ASP A 79 34.56 12.96 -8.70
CA ASP A 79 34.74 14.19 -7.95
C ASP A 79 35.34 13.92 -6.56
N ARG A 80 35.49 14.98 -5.76
CA ARG A 80 36.06 14.87 -4.39
C ARG A 80 35.14 14.13 -3.41
N GLU A 81 33.86 14.02 -3.75
CA GLU A 81 32.82 13.34 -3.01
C GLU A 81 32.62 11.89 -3.49
N GLY A 82 33.38 11.44 -4.50
CA GLY A 82 33.27 10.09 -5.04
C GLY A 82 32.06 9.87 -5.96
N ASN A 83 31.44 10.96 -6.43
CA ASN A 83 30.38 10.94 -7.44
C ASN A 83 30.98 10.85 -8.84
N LEU A 84 30.18 10.37 -9.79
CA LEU A 84 30.56 10.36 -11.20
C LEU A 84 30.41 11.78 -11.77
N ASP A 85 31.48 12.34 -12.32
CA ASP A 85 31.52 13.67 -12.95
C ASP A 85 31.86 13.53 -14.43
N ILE A 86 31.00 14.04 -15.30
CA ILE A 86 31.11 13.97 -16.76
C ILE A 86 31.07 15.38 -17.34
N ILE A 87 32.06 15.70 -18.18
CA ILE A 87 32.03 16.86 -19.08
C ILE A 87 31.69 16.35 -20.48
N TRP A 88 30.61 16.86 -21.06
CA TRP A 88 30.14 16.47 -22.38
C TRP A 88 30.82 17.28 -23.49
N GLY A 89 30.98 16.65 -24.65
CA GLY A 89 31.44 17.26 -25.90
C GLY A 89 30.34 17.39 -26.96
N GLY A 90 30.76 17.70 -28.19
CA GLY A 90 29.86 17.78 -29.35
C GLY A 90 28.76 18.84 -29.17
N ASP A 91 27.51 18.46 -29.39
CA ASP A 91 26.36 19.38 -29.27
C ASP A 91 26.08 19.82 -27.81
N GLN A 92 26.72 19.17 -26.83
CA GLN A 92 26.65 19.53 -25.41
C GLN A 92 28.02 19.96 -24.85
N THR A 93 28.93 20.45 -25.71
CA THR A 93 30.30 20.84 -25.32
C THR A 93 30.32 21.72 -24.07
N GLY A 94 31.12 21.30 -23.08
CA GLY A 94 31.31 22.00 -21.82
C GLY A 94 30.17 21.84 -20.81
N HIS A 95 29.09 21.12 -21.15
CA HIS A 95 28.04 20.80 -20.19
C HIS A 95 28.57 19.80 -19.16
N GLN A 96 28.32 20.06 -17.87
CA GLN A 96 28.74 19.18 -16.78
C GLN A 96 27.53 18.43 -16.19
N SER A 97 27.68 17.13 -15.98
CA SER A 97 26.72 16.28 -15.27
C SER A 97 27.41 15.54 -14.14
N VAL A 98 26.88 15.68 -12.92
CA VAL A 98 27.38 14.98 -11.72
C VAL A 98 26.30 14.05 -11.20
N PHE A 99 26.64 12.79 -10.91
CA PHE A 99 25.71 11.75 -10.46
C PHE A 99 26.14 11.14 -9.13
N ASP A 100 25.23 11.16 -8.15
CA ASP A 100 25.47 10.54 -6.85
C ASP A 100 25.72 9.02 -6.99
N ALA A 101 26.76 8.53 -6.33
CA ALA A 101 27.16 7.12 -6.41
C ALA A 101 26.08 6.16 -5.87
N SER A 102 25.37 6.52 -4.81
CA SER A 102 24.28 5.70 -4.29
C SER A 102 23.10 5.66 -5.26
N TRP A 103 22.77 6.80 -5.86
CA TRP A 103 21.72 6.89 -6.87
C TRP A 103 22.04 6.04 -8.11
N LEU A 104 23.26 6.13 -8.63
CA LEU A 104 23.71 5.27 -9.72
C LEU A 104 23.56 3.80 -9.36
N ARG A 105 23.98 3.39 -8.15
CA ARG A 105 23.91 1.98 -7.74
C ARG A 105 22.49 1.42 -7.82
N VAL A 106 21.48 2.19 -7.41
CA VAL A 106 20.07 1.74 -7.49
C VAL A 106 19.41 1.93 -8.86
N HIS A 107 20.18 2.33 -9.87
CA HIS A 107 19.79 2.40 -11.27
C HIS A 107 20.67 1.50 -12.17
N CYS A 108 21.37 0.52 -11.60
CA CYS A 108 22.08 -0.50 -12.36
C CYS A 108 21.10 -1.29 -13.26
N GLN A 109 21.08 -1.01 -14.56
CA GLN A 109 20.05 -1.49 -15.50
C GLN A 109 19.89 -3.02 -15.55
N ASN A 110 20.99 -3.74 -15.30
CA ASN A 110 21.05 -5.19 -15.37
C ASN A 110 21.10 -5.89 -14.01
N ASP A 111 20.95 -5.17 -12.90
CA ASP A 111 20.94 -5.78 -11.57
C ASP A 111 19.56 -6.43 -11.29
N PRO A 112 19.47 -7.77 -11.19
CA PRO A 112 18.21 -8.44 -10.89
C PRO A 112 17.64 -8.05 -9.52
N ALA A 113 18.49 -7.66 -8.56
CA ALA A 113 18.05 -7.29 -7.22
C ALA A 113 17.18 -6.02 -7.21
N LEU A 114 17.34 -5.14 -8.20
CA LEU A 114 16.53 -3.92 -8.37
C LEU A 114 15.15 -4.19 -8.96
N LYS A 115 14.99 -5.32 -9.67
CA LYS A 115 13.71 -5.75 -10.26
C LYS A 115 12.85 -6.57 -9.30
N GLN A 116 13.42 -7.00 -8.17
CA GLN A 116 12.70 -7.79 -7.17
C GLN A 116 11.73 -6.90 -6.39
N ARG A 117 10.43 -7.18 -6.53
CA ARG A 117 9.39 -6.60 -5.69
C ARG A 117 9.46 -7.22 -4.29
N ARG A 118 9.20 -6.42 -3.26
CA ARG A 118 8.97 -6.92 -1.91
C ARG A 118 7.74 -7.82 -1.93
N LYS A 119 7.93 -9.11 -1.67
CA LYS A 119 6.83 -10.08 -1.64
C LYS A 119 6.12 -10.03 -0.29
N PRO A 120 4.78 -10.00 -0.26
CA PRO A 120 4.03 -10.12 0.98
C PRO A 120 4.29 -11.49 1.62
N GLN A 121 4.32 -11.52 2.96
CA GLN A 121 4.42 -12.75 3.73
C GLN A 121 3.01 -13.34 3.90
N LEU A 122 2.73 -14.46 3.22
CA LEU A 122 1.42 -15.11 3.30
C LEU A 122 1.24 -15.82 4.64
N TRP A 123 0.04 -15.74 5.21
CA TRP A 123 -0.24 -16.32 6.52
C TRP A 123 -1.60 -17.00 6.61
N ASP A 124 -1.77 -17.80 7.67
CA ASP A 124 -3.00 -18.51 8.01
C ASP A 124 -3.46 -18.13 9.44
N SER A 125 -4.39 -18.89 10.03
CA SER A 125 -4.94 -18.60 11.37
C SER A 125 -3.90 -18.51 12.50
N SER A 126 -2.69 -19.07 12.31
CA SER A 126 -1.61 -19.02 13.28
C SER A 126 -0.86 -17.69 13.34
N VAL A 127 -1.25 -16.71 12.51
CA VAL A 127 -0.59 -15.39 12.46
C VAL A 127 -0.59 -14.72 13.83
N SER A 128 0.60 -14.24 14.24
CA SER A 128 0.73 -13.30 15.34
C SER A 128 0.64 -11.89 14.78
N VAL A 129 -0.51 -11.24 14.95
CA VAL A 129 -0.69 -9.84 14.53
C VAL A 129 0.30 -8.97 15.30
N SER A 130 0.99 -8.08 14.59
CA SER A 130 1.98 -7.19 15.20
C SER A 130 1.30 -6.02 15.89
N HIS A 131 1.83 -5.66 17.05
CA HIS A 131 1.35 -4.59 17.92
C HIS A 131 2.32 -3.41 17.88
N PHE A 132 1.78 -2.19 17.95
CA PHE A 132 2.52 -0.94 17.98
C PHE A 132 1.89 0.00 19.00
N ASP A 133 2.68 0.73 19.77
CA ASP A 133 2.16 1.73 20.70
C ASP A 133 1.70 3.00 19.95
N CYS A 134 0.51 3.52 20.28
CA CYS A 134 -0.04 4.70 19.62
C CYS A 134 0.84 5.95 19.82
N TYR A 135 1.43 6.13 21.01
CA TYR A 135 2.28 7.30 21.27
C TYR A 135 3.56 7.25 20.43
N GLU A 136 4.20 6.08 20.33
CA GLU A 136 5.37 5.87 19.48
C GLU A 136 5.05 6.08 18.00
N VAL A 137 3.96 5.49 17.47
CA VAL A 137 3.54 5.69 16.08
C VAL A 137 3.30 7.18 15.77
N MET A 138 2.73 7.93 16.72
CA MET A 138 2.46 9.34 16.55
C MET A 138 3.74 10.19 16.57
N ASN A 139 4.74 9.83 17.37
CA ASN A 139 5.89 10.71 17.67
C ASN A 139 7.23 10.25 17.07
N ASP A 140 7.34 9.03 16.55
CA ASP A 140 8.57 8.47 16.00
C ASP A 140 8.35 7.98 14.55
N ASP A 141 9.04 8.62 13.60
CA ASP A 141 8.98 8.27 12.18
C ASP A 141 9.59 6.89 11.85
N GLY A 142 10.55 6.42 12.63
CA GLY A 142 11.09 5.07 12.53
C GLY A 142 10.09 4.00 12.96
N VAL A 143 9.30 4.27 14.01
CA VAL A 143 8.20 3.40 14.44
C VAL A 143 7.06 3.42 13.42
N LEU A 144 6.67 4.60 12.91
CA LEU A 144 5.68 4.69 11.84
C LEU A 144 6.14 3.93 10.59
N LEU A 145 7.39 4.08 10.17
CA LEU A 145 7.93 3.34 9.02
C LEU A 145 7.89 1.82 9.26
N SER A 146 8.19 1.38 10.49
CA SER A 146 8.12 -0.03 10.88
C SER A 146 6.68 -0.57 10.83
N PHE A 147 5.71 0.22 11.30
CA PHE A 147 4.28 -0.06 11.17
C PHE A 147 3.85 -0.18 9.70
N LEU A 148 4.19 0.80 8.85
CA LEU A 148 3.82 0.77 7.43
C LEU A 148 4.49 -0.38 6.67
N ASN A 149 5.74 -0.71 7.00
CA ASN A 149 6.41 -1.90 6.48
C ASN A 149 5.69 -3.18 6.90
N LYS A 150 5.19 -3.25 8.13
CA LYS A 150 4.41 -4.39 8.61
C LYS A 150 3.08 -4.53 7.89
N ILE A 151 2.41 -3.42 7.59
CA ILE A 151 1.21 -3.41 6.73
C ILE A 151 1.55 -3.93 5.32
N VAL A 152 2.66 -3.51 4.70
CA VAL A 152 3.07 -4.06 3.39
C VAL A 152 3.37 -5.56 3.46
N ASP A 153 4.02 -6.03 4.53
CA ASP A 153 4.40 -7.44 4.67
C ASP A 153 3.21 -8.34 4.98
N MET A 154 2.37 -7.94 5.92
CA MET A 154 1.35 -8.79 6.54
C MET A 154 -0.08 -8.37 6.19
N GLY A 155 -0.30 -7.13 5.75
CA GLY A 155 -1.64 -6.57 5.51
C GLY A 155 -2.45 -6.31 6.77
N VAL A 156 -1.91 -6.55 7.97
CA VAL A 156 -2.63 -6.37 9.24
C VAL A 156 -1.68 -6.00 10.38
N ALA A 157 -2.12 -5.08 11.23
CA ALA A 157 -1.47 -4.72 12.49
C ALA A 157 -2.50 -4.17 13.49
N ILE A 158 -2.11 -4.13 14.77
CA ILE A 158 -2.85 -3.47 15.84
C ILE A 158 -2.02 -2.32 16.38
N ILE A 159 -2.66 -1.19 16.64
CA ILE A 159 -2.08 -0.07 17.39
C ILE A 159 -2.77 -0.04 18.76
N ASP A 160 -1.99 -0.15 19.83
CA ASP A 160 -2.47 -0.18 21.20
C ASP A 160 -2.48 1.22 21.84
N ASP A 161 -3.20 1.34 22.95
CA ASP A 161 -3.22 2.52 23.81
C ASP A 161 -3.60 3.84 23.11
N ALA A 162 -4.42 3.76 22.07
CA ALA A 162 -5.02 4.92 21.41
C ALA A 162 -6.05 5.62 22.34
N PRO A 163 -6.05 6.96 22.42
CA PRO A 163 -7.08 7.68 23.14
C PRO A 163 -8.46 7.49 22.47
N LYS A 164 -9.42 6.98 23.26
CA LYS A 164 -10.76 6.54 22.82
C LYS A 164 -11.71 7.70 22.44
N ASN A 165 -11.36 8.47 21.42
CA ASN A 165 -12.17 9.58 20.92
C ASN A 165 -11.91 9.85 19.42
N GLU A 166 -12.87 10.46 18.74
CA GLU A 166 -12.79 10.70 17.29
C GLU A 166 -11.64 11.62 16.87
N GLU A 167 -11.27 12.61 17.69
CA GLU A 167 -10.20 13.55 17.37
C GLU A 167 -8.84 12.84 17.30
N SER A 168 -8.54 12.01 18.30
CA SER A 168 -7.31 11.20 18.34
C SER A 168 -7.30 10.13 17.25
N PHE A 169 -8.44 9.48 16.98
CA PHE A 169 -8.59 8.53 15.88
C PHE A 169 -8.28 9.16 14.51
N ARG A 170 -8.82 10.35 14.27
CA ARG A 170 -8.57 11.11 13.04
C ARG A 170 -7.10 11.50 12.93
N ALA A 171 -6.50 12.02 13.99
CA ALA A 171 -5.09 12.40 14.01
C ALA A 171 -4.16 11.20 13.71
N LEU A 172 -4.48 10.00 14.21
CA LEU A 172 -3.74 8.78 13.92
C LEU A 172 -3.78 8.41 12.43
N ILE A 173 -4.93 8.57 11.78
CA ILE A 173 -5.05 8.29 10.35
C ILE A 173 -4.29 9.36 9.54
N GLU A 174 -4.45 10.63 9.90
CA GLU A 174 -3.78 11.77 9.25
C GLU A 174 -2.25 11.73 9.42
N ARG A 175 -1.75 11.08 10.47
CA ARG A 175 -0.32 10.77 10.64
C ARG A 175 0.22 9.85 9.54
N VAL A 176 -0.64 8.99 8.99
CA VAL A 176 -0.34 8.13 7.84
C VAL A 176 -0.65 8.85 6.53
N GLY A 177 -1.81 9.50 6.41
CA GLY A 177 -2.23 10.19 5.20
C GLY A 177 -3.66 10.71 5.26
N PRO A 178 -4.12 11.43 4.23
CA PRO A 178 -5.45 12.02 4.22
C PRO A 178 -6.56 10.97 4.37
N LEU A 179 -7.56 11.26 5.20
CA LEU A 179 -8.76 10.42 5.28
C LEU A 179 -9.45 10.34 3.92
N ARG A 180 -9.81 9.13 3.51
CA ARG A 180 -10.58 8.90 2.29
C ARG A 180 -11.99 9.43 2.45
N GLN A 181 -12.36 10.37 1.59
CA GLN A 181 -13.75 10.79 1.44
C GLN A 181 -14.61 9.64 0.92
N ARG A 182 -15.84 9.57 1.41
CA ARG A 182 -16.83 8.56 0.99
C ARG A 182 -18.03 9.23 0.35
N TYR A 183 -18.82 8.44 -0.38
CA TYR A 183 -20.17 8.87 -0.77
C TYR A 183 -21.09 9.06 0.44
N HIS A 184 -20.78 8.40 1.56
CA HIS A 184 -21.36 8.75 2.85
C HIS A 184 -20.80 10.09 3.32
N PRO A 185 -21.63 11.03 3.79
CA PRO A 185 -21.21 12.39 4.18
C PRO A 185 -20.26 12.46 5.39
N THR A 186 -19.97 11.33 6.04
CA THR A 186 -18.98 11.22 7.12
C THR A 186 -17.79 10.35 6.71
N ASN A 187 -16.59 10.83 7.04
CA ASN A 187 -15.35 10.11 6.80
C ASN A 187 -15.01 9.15 7.94
N VAL A 188 -15.39 9.52 9.16
CA VAL A 188 -15.40 8.64 10.34
C VAL A 188 -16.83 8.15 10.59
N PHE A 189 -16.99 6.89 10.96
CA PHE A 189 -18.28 6.31 11.30
C PHE A 189 -18.20 5.53 12.60
N ALA A 190 -19.18 5.75 13.49
CA ALA A 190 -19.31 5.00 14.72
C ALA A 190 -20.22 3.79 14.51
N MET A 191 -19.68 2.59 14.69
CA MET A 191 -20.43 1.34 14.75
C MET A 191 -20.97 1.12 16.16
N ASP A 192 -22.00 1.89 16.51
CA ASP A 192 -22.77 1.72 17.74
C ASP A 192 -24.09 1.01 17.45
N ARG A 193 -24.30 -0.13 18.11
CA ARG A 193 -25.52 -0.93 17.98
C ARG A 193 -26.72 -0.25 18.65
N SER A 194 -26.56 0.75 19.51
CA SER A 194 -27.70 1.51 20.02
C SER A 194 -28.46 2.25 18.89
N ASN A 195 -27.78 2.52 17.76
CA ASN A 195 -28.35 3.19 16.60
C ASN A 195 -29.25 2.25 15.77
N LYS A 196 -30.53 2.15 16.17
CA LYS A 196 -31.56 1.32 15.51
C LYS A 196 -31.78 1.65 14.03
N LYS A 197 -31.53 2.89 13.59
CA LYS A 197 -31.66 3.28 12.17
C LYS A 197 -30.55 2.65 11.35
N ALA A 198 -29.30 2.72 11.83
CA ALA A 198 -28.15 2.12 11.16
C ALA A 198 -28.27 0.59 11.05
N GLN A 199 -28.81 -0.08 12.07
CA GLN A 199 -29.07 -1.54 12.03
C GLN A 199 -29.95 -1.98 10.84
N ALA A 200 -30.93 -1.15 10.46
CA ALA A 200 -31.87 -1.48 9.38
C ALA A 200 -31.25 -1.35 7.98
N ILE A 201 -30.17 -0.59 7.83
CA ILE A 201 -29.61 -0.21 6.52
C ILE A 201 -28.15 -0.63 6.31
N GLN A 202 -27.46 -1.15 7.33
CA GLN A 202 -26.05 -1.57 7.24
C GLN A 202 -25.77 -2.87 8.02
N HIS A 203 -25.19 -3.87 7.35
CA HIS A 203 -24.84 -5.17 7.94
C HIS A 203 -23.79 -5.08 9.07
N SER A 204 -22.92 -4.08 9.03
CA SER A 204 -21.92 -3.85 10.09
C SER A 204 -22.55 -3.59 11.46
N TYR A 205 -23.81 -3.12 11.50
CA TYR A 205 -24.57 -2.79 12.72
C TYR A 205 -25.52 -3.92 13.17
N GLN A 206 -25.66 -4.99 12.37
CA GLN A 206 -26.61 -6.07 12.64
C GLN A 206 -26.12 -7.04 13.72
N VAL A 207 -27.10 -7.67 14.38
CA VAL A 207 -26.92 -8.81 15.32
C VAL A 207 -26.38 -10.02 14.55
N GLY A 208 -25.56 -10.83 15.21
CA GLY A 208 -24.96 -12.03 14.62
C GLY A 208 -23.63 -11.79 13.91
N THR A 209 -23.18 -12.82 13.18
CA THR A 209 -21.85 -12.90 12.58
C THR A 209 -21.76 -11.99 11.36
N LEU A 210 -20.70 -11.18 11.27
CA LEU A 210 -20.32 -10.52 10.03
C LEU A 210 -19.25 -11.36 9.34
N ARG A 211 -19.61 -11.97 8.21
CA ARG A 211 -18.69 -12.81 7.43
C ARG A 211 -17.51 -11.99 6.91
N ASN A 212 -16.36 -12.64 6.79
CA ASN A 212 -15.16 -12.02 6.25
C ASN A 212 -15.41 -11.47 4.84
N HIS A 213 -15.05 -10.21 4.63
CA HIS A 213 -15.22 -9.47 3.37
C HIS A 213 -14.13 -8.39 3.22
N THR A 214 -14.00 -7.86 2.02
CA THR A 214 -13.38 -6.56 1.78
C THR A 214 -14.47 -5.50 1.62
N ASP A 215 -14.19 -4.31 2.11
CA ASP A 215 -15.13 -3.21 2.11
C ASP A 215 -15.13 -2.45 0.78
N VAL A 216 -16.26 -1.78 0.52
CA VAL A 216 -16.47 -0.87 -0.62
C VAL A 216 -16.11 -1.44 -2.01
N THR A 217 -16.31 -2.74 -2.23
CA THR A 217 -16.02 -3.44 -3.51
C THR A 217 -16.72 -2.86 -4.74
N ALA A 218 -17.84 -2.15 -4.56
CA ALA A 218 -18.57 -1.47 -5.64
C ALA A 218 -17.93 -0.14 -6.09
N TYR A 219 -16.91 0.38 -5.39
CA TYR A 219 -16.21 1.59 -5.79
C TYR A 219 -15.26 1.27 -6.95
N ASP A 220 -15.02 2.22 -7.85
CA ASP A 220 -14.01 2.08 -8.90
C ASP A 220 -12.63 1.77 -8.32
N ILE A 221 -12.26 2.55 -7.31
CA ILE A 221 -11.06 2.36 -6.49
C ILE A 221 -11.53 2.10 -5.05
N PRO A 222 -11.51 0.83 -4.59
CA PRO A 222 -11.79 0.48 -3.20
C PRO A 222 -10.77 1.14 -2.27
N THR A 223 -11.18 1.35 -1.02
CA THR A 223 -10.30 1.88 0.03
C THR A 223 -9.09 0.97 0.25
N GLY A 224 -7.92 1.55 0.49
CA GLY A 224 -6.67 0.84 0.73
C GLY A 224 -6.61 0.34 2.17
N LEU A 225 -6.31 1.22 3.13
CA LEU A 225 -6.34 0.83 4.55
C LEU A 225 -7.71 1.10 5.18
N GLN A 226 -8.13 0.20 6.05
CA GLN A 226 -9.24 0.41 6.98
C GLN A 226 -8.72 0.42 8.42
N PHE A 227 -9.16 1.43 9.17
CA PHE A 227 -8.87 1.58 10.59
C PHE A 227 -10.16 1.31 11.37
N LEU A 228 -10.06 0.50 12.42
CA LEU A 228 -11.16 0.14 13.32
C LEU A 228 -10.69 0.28 14.76
N GLU A 229 -11.05 1.37 15.43
CA GLU A 229 -10.73 1.59 16.85
C GLU A 229 -11.85 1.06 17.74
N CYS A 230 -11.51 0.33 18.80
CA CYS A 230 -12.44 0.01 19.87
C CYS A 230 -12.53 1.14 20.89
N ILE A 231 -13.72 1.74 21.01
CA ILE A 231 -14.03 2.76 22.01
C ILE A 231 -14.61 2.12 23.27
N LEU A 232 -15.50 1.14 23.08
CA LEU A 232 -16.21 0.47 24.16
C LEU A 232 -16.34 -1.01 23.83
N TYR A 233 -16.09 -1.86 24.83
CA TYR A 233 -16.43 -3.26 24.83
C TYR A 233 -16.75 -3.70 26.26
N GLU A 234 -18.02 -4.02 26.51
CA GLU A 234 -18.50 -4.58 27.78
C GLU A 234 -19.30 -5.84 27.49
N ASN A 235 -18.86 -6.97 28.04
CA ASN A 235 -19.57 -8.24 27.92
C ASN A 235 -19.87 -8.82 29.31
N PRO A 236 -21.09 -8.59 29.85
CA PRO A 236 -21.47 -9.07 31.18
C PRO A 236 -21.38 -10.58 31.38
N ASP A 237 -21.60 -11.35 30.30
CA ASP A 237 -21.65 -12.81 30.36
C ASP A 237 -20.27 -13.48 30.20
N GLY A 238 -19.24 -12.70 29.81
CA GLY A 238 -17.87 -13.17 29.62
C GLY A 238 -17.68 -14.23 28.53
N ASP A 239 -18.70 -14.49 27.71
CA ASP A 239 -18.65 -15.45 26.62
C ASP A 239 -17.95 -14.89 25.37
N ARG A 240 -17.64 -15.78 24.41
CA ARG A 240 -16.85 -15.43 23.23
C ARG A 240 -17.74 -14.80 22.14
N GLN A 241 -17.88 -13.47 22.17
CA GLN A 241 -18.70 -12.71 21.23
C GLN A 241 -18.01 -11.45 20.72
N ALA A 242 -18.31 -11.07 19.48
CA ALA A 242 -17.78 -9.89 18.80
C ALA A 242 -16.25 -9.85 18.59
N TYR A 243 -15.61 -11.01 18.58
CA TYR A 243 -14.19 -11.13 18.26
C TYR A 243 -14.00 -10.76 16.80
N SER A 244 -12.96 -9.98 16.51
CA SER A 244 -12.56 -9.64 15.16
C SER A 244 -12.01 -10.87 14.47
N THR A 245 -12.35 -11.05 13.18
CA THR A 245 -11.83 -12.11 12.34
C THR A 245 -11.07 -11.51 11.17
N VAL A 246 -9.91 -12.06 10.83
CA VAL A 246 -9.11 -11.65 9.66
C VAL A 246 -8.59 -12.86 8.89
N ILE A 247 -8.57 -12.75 7.56
CA ILE A 247 -8.09 -13.79 6.64
C ILE A 247 -7.19 -13.16 5.57
N ASP A 248 -6.04 -13.77 5.32
CA ASP A 248 -5.17 -13.40 4.20
C ASP A 248 -5.76 -13.88 2.87
N GLY A 249 -6.35 -12.97 2.11
CA GLY A 249 -6.94 -13.31 0.83
C GLY A 249 -5.91 -13.73 -0.22
N PHE A 250 -4.65 -13.29 -0.09
CA PHE A 250 -3.58 -13.72 -1.00
C PHE A 250 -3.18 -15.17 -0.71
N LYS A 251 -3.17 -15.58 0.56
CA LYS A 251 -3.02 -17.00 0.93
C LYS A 251 -4.12 -17.85 0.33
N LEU A 252 -5.38 -17.40 0.40
CA LEU A 252 -6.49 -18.14 -0.20
C LEU A 252 -6.42 -18.23 -1.71
N ALA A 253 -5.91 -17.19 -2.38
CA ALA A 253 -5.67 -17.24 -3.82
C ALA A 253 -4.68 -18.36 -4.20
N GLU A 254 -3.58 -18.51 -3.46
CA GLU A 254 -2.62 -19.62 -3.64
C GLU A 254 -3.23 -20.99 -3.32
N VAL A 255 -4.08 -21.08 -2.29
CA VAL A 255 -4.80 -22.32 -1.96
C VAL A 255 -5.71 -22.74 -3.12
N ILE A 256 -6.54 -21.85 -3.65
CA ILE A 256 -7.42 -22.17 -4.78
C ILE A 256 -6.59 -22.53 -6.03
N LYS A 257 -5.52 -21.78 -6.30
CA LYS A 257 -4.62 -22.07 -7.42
C LYS A 257 -4.03 -23.47 -7.35
N ALA A 258 -3.64 -23.92 -6.16
CA ALA A 258 -3.12 -25.27 -5.94
C ALA A 258 -4.21 -26.35 -5.95
N GLU A 259 -5.38 -26.09 -5.36
CA GLU A 259 -6.50 -27.04 -5.28
C GLU A 259 -7.18 -27.26 -6.64
N ASN A 260 -7.44 -26.18 -7.37
CA ASN A 260 -8.16 -26.21 -8.63
C ASN A 260 -7.75 -25.00 -9.51
N PRO A 261 -6.75 -25.17 -10.40
CA PRO A 261 -6.29 -24.11 -11.30
C PRO A 261 -7.39 -23.49 -12.18
N TRP A 262 -8.42 -24.27 -12.56
CA TRP A 262 -9.55 -23.76 -13.34
C TRP A 262 -10.43 -22.80 -12.54
N PHE A 263 -10.63 -23.08 -11.25
CA PHE A 263 -11.34 -22.14 -10.36
C PHE A 263 -10.55 -20.86 -10.16
N PHE A 264 -9.23 -20.96 -10.02
CA PHE A 264 -8.37 -19.78 -9.95
C PHE A 264 -8.46 -18.95 -11.24
N GLU A 265 -8.37 -19.59 -12.41
CA GLU A 265 -8.54 -18.93 -13.71
C GLU A 265 -9.87 -18.17 -13.76
N LEU A 266 -11.00 -18.85 -13.50
CA LEU A 266 -12.33 -18.23 -13.49
C LEU A 266 -12.42 -17.03 -12.53
N LEU A 267 -11.87 -17.13 -11.32
CA LEU A 267 -11.88 -16.05 -10.33
C LEU A 267 -10.96 -14.87 -10.67
N THR A 268 -10.07 -15.04 -11.65
CA THR A 268 -9.14 -14.02 -12.15
C THR A 268 -9.51 -13.45 -13.51
N THR A 269 -10.31 -14.15 -14.31
CA THR A 269 -10.65 -13.75 -15.69
C THR A 269 -12.12 -13.41 -15.89
N GLU A 270 -13.04 -13.98 -15.11
CA GLU A 270 -14.47 -13.68 -15.23
C GLU A 270 -14.89 -12.60 -14.24
N TYR A 271 -15.78 -11.69 -14.67
CA TYR A 271 -16.27 -10.63 -13.82
C TYR A 271 -17.33 -11.14 -12.84
N ILE A 272 -17.16 -10.80 -11.57
CA ILE A 272 -18.17 -10.95 -10.52
C ILE A 272 -18.52 -9.54 -10.05
N PRO A 273 -19.51 -8.90 -10.70
CA PRO A 273 -19.74 -7.48 -10.49
C PRO A 273 -20.27 -7.18 -9.09
N ALA A 274 -19.88 -6.01 -8.60
CA ALA A 274 -20.37 -5.43 -7.37
C ALA A 274 -21.18 -4.17 -7.64
N GLY A 275 -22.28 -4.00 -6.92
CA GLY A 275 -23.13 -2.83 -7.01
C GLY A 275 -23.70 -2.42 -5.67
N ARG A 276 -23.89 -1.13 -5.49
CA ARG A 276 -24.55 -0.58 -4.30
C ARG A 276 -25.30 0.69 -4.66
N LYS A 277 -26.58 0.70 -4.30
CA LYS A 277 -27.49 1.82 -4.55
C LYS A 277 -28.09 2.32 -3.24
N ARG A 278 -28.07 3.63 -3.05
CA ARG A 278 -28.69 4.37 -1.95
C ARG A 278 -29.25 5.65 -2.54
N LEU A 279 -30.52 5.63 -2.91
CA LEU A 279 -31.27 6.81 -3.33
C LEU A 279 -32.15 7.23 -2.16
N SER A 280 -32.10 8.51 -1.79
CA SER A 280 -32.92 9.10 -0.72
C SER A 280 -32.62 8.62 0.71
N VAL A 281 -31.35 8.43 1.07
CA VAL A 281 -31.02 8.22 2.49
C VAL A 281 -30.97 9.56 3.20
N GLU A 282 -31.80 9.71 4.23
CA GLU A 282 -31.74 10.82 5.18
C GLU A 282 -31.35 10.30 6.55
N GLU A 283 -30.15 10.68 7.00
CA GLU A 283 -29.59 10.23 8.26
C GLU A 283 -29.13 11.42 9.11
N LYS A 284 -29.37 11.35 10.41
CA LYS A 284 -28.73 12.25 11.37
C LYS A 284 -27.34 11.69 11.64
N LEU A 285 -26.30 12.43 11.30
CA LEU A 285 -24.93 11.92 11.32
C LEU A 285 -24.24 12.10 12.67
N GLY A 286 -24.90 12.78 13.62
CA GLY A 286 -24.49 12.89 15.00
C GLY A 286 -25.67 13.25 15.91
N GLU A 287 -25.54 12.99 17.22
CA GLU A 287 -26.61 13.29 18.20
C GLU A 287 -26.95 14.79 18.26
N HIS A 288 -25.97 15.64 17.95
CA HIS A 288 -26.10 17.10 17.98
C HIS A 288 -26.51 17.72 16.62
N GLU A 289 -26.70 16.92 15.56
CA GLU A 289 -27.19 17.47 14.28
C GLU A 289 -28.70 17.76 14.34
N SER A 290 -29.04 19.01 14.06
CA SER A 290 -30.43 19.50 14.07
C SER A 290 -31.24 18.99 12.88
N SER A 291 -30.61 18.77 11.72
CA SER A 291 -31.24 18.26 10.50
C SER A 291 -30.58 16.96 10.02
N ALA A 292 -31.38 16.08 9.40
CA ALA A 292 -30.84 14.93 8.69
C ALA A 292 -30.16 15.40 7.40
N ARG A 293 -29.03 14.78 7.05
CA ARG A 293 -28.38 15.03 5.76
C ARG A 293 -28.89 14.02 4.74
N LYS A 294 -29.27 14.53 3.57
CA LYS A 294 -29.62 13.70 2.42
C LYS A 294 -28.36 13.39 1.62
N TYR A 295 -28.16 12.12 1.28
CA TYR A 295 -27.09 11.70 0.36
C TYR A 295 -27.58 10.62 -0.59
N GLU A 296 -27.01 10.62 -1.80
CA GLU A 296 -27.39 9.73 -2.90
C GLU A 296 -26.14 9.19 -3.59
N TRP A 297 -26.13 7.89 -3.85
CA TRP A 297 -25.08 7.26 -4.66
C TRP A 297 -25.56 5.95 -5.27
N ASP A 298 -25.08 5.69 -6.48
CA ASP A 298 -25.31 4.48 -7.25
C ASP A 298 -23.96 4.08 -7.85
N ALA A 299 -23.43 2.97 -7.37
CA ALA A 299 -22.12 2.47 -7.75
C ALA A 299 -22.28 1.08 -8.37
N TYR A 300 -21.57 0.87 -9.47
CA TYR A 300 -21.52 -0.38 -10.22
C TYR A 300 -20.08 -0.59 -10.68
N ARG A 301 -19.55 -1.79 -10.47
CA ARG A 301 -18.20 -2.12 -10.87
C ARG A 301 -18.08 -3.54 -11.40
N HIS A 302 -17.43 -3.67 -12.56
CA HIS A 302 -16.81 -4.91 -13.01
C HIS A 302 -15.51 -5.15 -12.28
N ASN A 303 -15.39 -6.32 -11.64
CA ASN A 303 -14.15 -6.73 -10.99
C ASN A 303 -14.06 -8.26 -10.94
N HIS A 304 -12.83 -8.74 -10.78
CA HIS A 304 -12.55 -10.12 -10.43
C HIS A 304 -12.51 -10.27 -8.91
N VAL A 305 -12.67 -11.50 -8.42
CA VAL A 305 -12.46 -11.78 -6.99
C VAL A 305 -10.97 -11.70 -6.67
N ILE A 306 -10.13 -12.25 -7.55
CA ILE A 306 -8.68 -12.25 -7.46
C ILE A 306 -8.16 -11.41 -8.62
N ASN A 307 -7.46 -10.31 -8.35
CA ASN A 307 -6.94 -9.42 -9.38
C ASN A 307 -5.42 -9.55 -9.45
N LEU A 308 -4.90 -9.72 -10.67
CA LEU A 308 -3.49 -9.96 -10.96
C LEU A 308 -2.84 -8.72 -11.59
N ASP A 309 -1.58 -8.49 -11.27
CA ASP A 309 -0.75 -7.46 -11.89
C ASP A 309 -0.22 -7.93 -13.26
N GLU A 310 0.56 -7.08 -13.95
CA GLU A 310 1.14 -7.40 -15.25
C GLU A 310 2.12 -8.58 -15.24
N ASN A 311 2.58 -9.02 -14.07
CA ASN A 311 3.44 -10.19 -13.89
C ASN A 311 2.65 -11.45 -13.46
N GLY A 312 1.33 -11.35 -13.32
CA GLY A 312 0.46 -12.43 -12.87
C GLY A 312 0.50 -12.66 -11.35
N GLU A 313 1.05 -11.74 -10.57
CA GLU A 313 1.03 -11.81 -9.10
C GLU A 313 -0.26 -11.17 -8.56
N VAL A 314 -0.82 -11.73 -7.49
CA VAL A 314 -2.04 -11.20 -6.87
C VAL A 314 -1.74 -9.86 -6.22
N TYR A 315 -2.47 -8.81 -6.61
CA TYR A 315 -2.35 -7.49 -5.97
C TYR A 315 -3.61 -7.07 -5.20
N GLN A 316 -4.76 -7.71 -5.47
CA GLN A 316 -6.02 -7.34 -4.80
C GLN A 316 -7.06 -8.45 -4.78
N ILE A 317 -7.72 -8.58 -3.64
CA ILE A 317 -8.92 -9.38 -3.41
C ILE A 317 -10.13 -8.46 -3.28
N ARG A 318 -11.14 -8.66 -4.14
CA ARG A 318 -12.43 -7.96 -4.04
C ARG A 318 -13.53 -8.96 -3.78
N TYR A 319 -13.91 -9.09 -2.52
CA TYR A 319 -14.92 -10.06 -2.12
C TYR A 319 -15.85 -9.46 -1.08
N ASN A 320 -17.10 -9.24 -1.47
CA ASN A 320 -18.17 -8.93 -0.53
C ASN A 320 -19.47 -9.53 -1.05
N HIS A 321 -20.00 -10.51 -0.31
CA HIS A 321 -21.22 -11.20 -0.69
C HIS A 321 -22.42 -10.25 -0.80
N ASN A 322 -22.49 -9.24 0.07
CA ASN A 322 -23.65 -8.36 0.22
C ASN A 322 -23.79 -7.33 -0.91
N THR A 323 -22.73 -7.10 -1.68
CA THR A 323 -22.72 -6.14 -2.79
C THR A 323 -22.68 -6.83 -4.14
N ARG A 324 -22.71 -8.16 -4.21
CA ARG A 324 -22.74 -8.88 -5.48
C ARG A 324 -24.06 -8.63 -6.20
N ILE A 325 -23.99 -8.38 -7.49
CA ILE A 325 -25.16 -8.21 -8.37
C ILE A 325 -25.23 -9.36 -9.40
N PRO A 326 -26.22 -9.42 -10.31
CA PRO A 326 -26.31 -10.49 -11.30
C PRO A 326 -24.98 -10.68 -12.07
N LEU A 327 -24.60 -11.94 -12.27
CA LEU A 327 -23.35 -12.28 -12.97
C LEU A 327 -23.44 -11.91 -14.46
N GLU A 328 -22.33 -11.42 -15.00
CA GLU A 328 -22.19 -11.04 -16.40
C GLU A 328 -21.17 -11.97 -17.08
N VAL A 329 -21.56 -13.23 -17.22
CA VAL A 329 -20.73 -14.31 -17.75
C VAL A 329 -21.52 -15.11 -18.78
N SER A 330 -20.83 -15.76 -19.71
CA SER A 330 -21.46 -16.66 -20.68
C SER A 330 -22.16 -17.84 -20.01
N TYR A 331 -23.27 -18.31 -20.59
CA TYR A 331 -24.15 -19.30 -19.96
C TYR A 331 -23.46 -20.63 -19.64
N ASP A 332 -22.47 -21.01 -20.44
CA ASP A 332 -21.66 -22.23 -20.33
C ASP A 332 -20.70 -22.18 -19.14
N LYS A 333 -20.33 -20.99 -18.66
CA LYS A 333 -19.42 -20.78 -17.53
C LYS A 333 -20.13 -20.47 -16.21
N ILE A 334 -21.44 -20.18 -16.22
CA ILE A 334 -22.21 -19.80 -15.00
C ILE A 334 -22.03 -20.83 -13.89
N HIS A 335 -22.16 -22.12 -14.21
CA HIS A 335 -22.06 -23.19 -13.23
C HIS A 335 -20.68 -23.20 -12.56
N ASP A 336 -19.62 -23.20 -13.36
CA ASP A 336 -18.25 -23.33 -12.86
C ASP A 336 -17.80 -22.06 -12.14
N LEU A 337 -18.19 -20.87 -12.61
CA LEU A 337 -17.88 -19.62 -11.92
C LEU A 337 -18.58 -19.56 -10.56
N LEU A 338 -19.83 -20.00 -10.47
CA LEU A 338 -20.52 -20.10 -9.18
C LEU A 338 -19.90 -21.15 -8.27
N ALA A 339 -19.46 -22.29 -8.80
CA ALA A 339 -18.75 -23.30 -8.03
C ALA A 339 -17.40 -22.77 -7.49
N ALA A 340 -16.64 -22.05 -8.32
CA ALA A 340 -15.39 -21.40 -7.94
C ALA A 340 -15.62 -20.33 -6.86
N TYR A 341 -16.63 -19.47 -7.05
CA TYR A 341 -17.03 -18.46 -6.06
C TYR A 341 -17.46 -19.11 -4.74
N GLN A 342 -18.27 -20.17 -4.79
CA GLN A 342 -18.67 -20.92 -3.60
C GLN A 342 -17.47 -21.53 -2.89
N ARG A 343 -16.51 -22.09 -3.63
CA ARG A 343 -15.28 -22.63 -3.02
C ARG A 343 -14.49 -21.55 -2.30
N PHE A 344 -14.30 -20.37 -2.92
CA PHE A 344 -13.69 -19.22 -2.25
C PHE A 344 -14.47 -18.84 -0.98
N SER A 345 -15.80 -18.77 -1.04
CA SER A 345 -16.65 -18.50 0.13
C SER A 345 -16.57 -19.55 1.24
N GLN A 346 -16.29 -20.81 0.90
CA GLN A 346 -16.12 -21.89 1.89
C GLN A 346 -14.79 -21.76 2.62
N LEU A 347 -13.70 -21.46 1.91
CA LEU A 347 -12.38 -21.24 2.51
C LEU A 347 -12.40 -20.12 3.57
N LEU A 348 -13.23 -19.10 3.37
CA LEU A 348 -13.42 -18.02 4.36
C LEU A 348 -14.06 -18.46 5.69
N GLN A 349 -14.65 -19.66 5.73
CA GLN A 349 -15.30 -20.22 6.91
C GLN A 349 -14.41 -21.26 7.63
N TYR A 350 -13.28 -21.61 7.04
CA TYR A 350 -12.38 -22.62 7.57
C TYR A 350 -11.51 -22.03 8.70
N PRO A 351 -11.56 -22.61 9.92
CA PRO A 351 -10.82 -22.11 11.06
C PRO A 351 -9.32 -22.00 10.82
N GLU A 352 -8.73 -22.89 10.01
CA GLU A 352 -7.31 -22.89 9.70
C GLU A 352 -6.82 -21.62 8.98
N TYR A 353 -7.70 -20.86 8.32
CA TYR A 353 -7.35 -19.60 7.66
C TYR A 353 -7.82 -18.36 8.43
N ASN A 354 -8.64 -18.54 9.47
CA ASN A 354 -9.33 -17.47 10.15
C ASN A 354 -8.67 -17.14 11.49
N ALA A 355 -7.87 -16.08 11.50
CA ALA A 355 -7.29 -15.56 12.73
C ALA A 355 -8.34 -14.74 13.48
N GLU A 356 -8.53 -15.07 14.76
CA GLU A 356 -9.57 -14.47 15.57
C GLU A 356 -9.00 -13.94 16.89
N PHE A 357 -9.31 -12.69 17.21
CA PHE A 357 -8.88 -12.03 18.43
C PHE A 357 -9.91 -11.00 18.90
N LEU A 358 -9.90 -10.69 20.19
CA LEU A 358 -10.73 -9.63 20.74
C LEU A 358 -10.00 -8.29 20.62
N LEU A 359 -10.66 -7.30 20.02
CA LEU A 359 -10.19 -5.92 20.04
C LEU A 359 -10.72 -5.23 21.30
N THR A 360 -9.82 -4.79 22.18
CA THR A 360 -10.15 -4.16 23.46
C THR A 360 -10.15 -2.63 23.35
N PRO A 361 -10.85 -1.90 24.26
CA PRO A 361 -10.90 -0.44 24.20
C PRO A 361 -9.51 0.21 24.20
N GLY A 362 -9.28 1.12 23.25
CA GLY A 362 -7.97 1.76 22.99
C GLY A 362 -7.12 1.04 21.95
N GLN A 363 -7.55 -0.13 21.44
CA GLN A 363 -6.87 -0.78 20.32
C GLN A 363 -7.49 -0.38 18.97
N VAL A 364 -6.63 -0.17 17.98
CA VAL A 364 -6.98 0.11 16.60
C VAL A 364 -6.50 -1.03 15.71
N LEU A 365 -7.44 -1.78 15.13
CA LEU A 365 -7.12 -2.74 14.07
C LEU A 365 -6.93 -1.98 12.76
N VAL A 366 -5.80 -2.22 12.10
CA VAL A 366 -5.52 -1.70 10.76
C VAL A 366 -5.37 -2.85 9.79
N VAL A 367 -6.16 -2.85 8.72
CA VAL A 367 -6.11 -3.86 7.67
C VAL A 367 -5.89 -3.21 6.30
N ASP A 368 -5.05 -3.83 5.49
CA ASP A 368 -4.99 -3.63 4.05
C ASP A 368 -6.24 -4.29 3.44
N ASN A 369 -7.25 -3.47 3.14
CA ASN A 369 -8.54 -3.88 2.60
C ASN A 369 -8.45 -4.38 1.15
N TRP A 370 -7.31 -4.26 0.48
CA TRP A 370 -7.06 -4.91 -0.81
C TRP A 370 -6.58 -6.35 -0.63
N ARG A 371 -6.12 -6.74 0.56
CA ARG A 371 -5.57 -8.07 0.82
C ARG A 371 -6.36 -8.87 1.85
N VAL A 372 -6.61 -8.25 3.00
CA VAL A 372 -7.11 -8.91 4.21
C VAL A 372 -8.62 -8.78 4.26
N LEU A 373 -9.31 -9.93 4.21
CA LEU A 373 -10.74 -9.97 4.46
C LEU A 373 -10.96 -9.92 5.97
N HIS A 374 -11.93 -9.14 6.41
CA HIS A 374 -12.20 -8.93 7.83
C HIS A 374 -13.69 -9.11 8.14
N GLY A 375 -13.97 -9.44 9.40
CA GLY A 375 -15.31 -9.75 9.88
C GLY A 375 -15.35 -9.74 11.40
N ARG A 376 -16.39 -10.38 11.95
CA ARG A 376 -16.49 -10.63 13.39
C ARG A 376 -17.34 -11.84 13.70
N THR A 377 -17.04 -12.49 14.83
CA THR A 377 -17.94 -13.48 15.42
C THR A 377 -19.27 -12.84 15.85
N GLY A 378 -20.27 -13.70 16.01
CA GLY A 378 -21.62 -13.26 16.29
C GLY A 378 -21.75 -12.49 17.59
N ILE A 379 -22.65 -11.52 17.57
CA ILE A 379 -23.10 -10.83 18.77
C ILE A 379 -24.58 -11.10 18.96
N TRP A 380 -24.90 -11.90 19.97
CA TRP A 380 -26.20 -12.45 20.31
C TRP A 380 -26.71 -11.92 21.64
N ASN A 381 -25.82 -11.62 22.59
CA ASN A 381 -26.20 -10.99 23.86
C ASN A 381 -26.66 -9.53 23.61
N PRO A 382 -27.92 -9.18 23.94
CA PRO A 382 -28.43 -7.82 23.81
C PRO A 382 -27.77 -6.83 24.79
N ASN A 383 -27.21 -7.33 25.90
CA ASN A 383 -26.55 -6.50 26.91
C ASN A 383 -25.07 -6.25 26.63
N LEU A 384 -24.48 -6.94 25.64
CA LEU A 384 -23.10 -6.67 25.23
C LEU A 384 -23.03 -5.26 24.63
N GLN A 385 -22.16 -4.40 25.13
CA GLN A 385 -21.94 -3.08 24.56
C GLN A 385 -20.65 -3.10 23.73
N ARG A 386 -20.73 -2.60 22.50
CA ARG A 386 -19.57 -2.49 21.61
C ARG A 386 -19.72 -1.29 20.71
N ILE A 387 -18.72 -0.41 20.75
CA ILE A 387 -18.62 0.77 19.89
C ILE A 387 -17.25 0.74 19.24
N LEU A 388 -17.25 0.75 17.90
CA LEU A 388 -16.03 1.00 17.14
C LEU A 388 -16.11 2.30 16.37
N LEU A 389 -15.00 3.02 16.24
CA LEU A 389 -14.84 4.00 15.17
C LEU A 389 -14.21 3.33 13.95
N GLY A 390 -14.68 3.69 12.78
CA GLY A 390 -14.16 3.22 11.50
C GLY A 390 -13.84 4.38 10.57
N ALA A 391 -12.77 4.24 9.80
CA ALA A 391 -12.40 5.16 8.74
C ALA A 391 -11.47 4.46 7.74
N TYR A 392 -11.23 5.14 6.61
CA TYR A 392 -10.44 4.59 5.52
C TYR A 392 -9.39 5.58 5.04
N LEU A 393 -8.38 5.03 4.38
CA LEU A 393 -7.29 5.75 3.72
C LEU A 393 -7.07 5.11 2.34
N GLU A 394 -6.64 5.89 1.36
CA GLU A 394 -6.38 5.37 0.00
C GLU A 394 -5.13 4.51 -0.07
N GLU A 395 -5.11 3.54 -0.98
CA GLU A 395 -3.94 2.68 -1.16
C GLU A 395 -2.67 3.48 -1.45
N GLU A 396 -2.79 4.51 -2.30
CA GLU A 396 -1.67 5.36 -2.67
C GLU A 396 -1.14 6.17 -1.48
N SER A 397 -2.00 6.65 -0.57
CA SER A 397 -1.54 7.62 0.43
C SER A 397 -0.59 7.00 1.46
N PHE A 398 -0.86 5.79 1.96
CA PHE A 398 0.06 5.16 2.92
C PHE A 398 1.36 4.70 2.24
N ARG A 399 1.29 4.28 0.97
CA ARG A 399 2.48 3.95 0.17
C ARG A 399 3.34 5.19 -0.05
N CYS A 400 2.73 6.33 -0.37
CA CYS A 400 3.42 7.62 -0.46
C CYS A 400 4.07 8.00 0.86
N ARG A 401 3.36 7.89 2.00
CA ARG A 401 3.96 8.18 3.31
C ARG A 401 5.15 7.28 3.60
N ARG A 402 5.02 5.98 3.32
CA ARG A 402 6.12 5.02 3.46
C ARG A 402 7.32 5.39 2.59
N ARG A 403 7.11 5.81 1.34
CA ARG A 403 8.17 6.26 0.43
C ARG A 403 8.90 7.49 0.96
N VAL A 404 8.17 8.46 1.52
CA VAL A 404 8.75 9.65 2.17
C VAL A 404 9.65 9.22 3.33
N LEU A 405 9.15 8.38 4.24
CA LEU A 405 9.93 7.92 5.40
C LEU A 405 11.17 7.09 5.01
N LEU A 406 11.06 6.26 3.97
CA LEU A 406 12.22 5.56 3.41
C LEU A 406 13.25 6.55 2.85
N GLY A 407 12.77 7.56 2.12
CA GLY A 407 13.56 8.66 1.59
C GLY A 407 14.33 9.42 2.68
N ASP A 408 13.63 9.85 3.73
CA ASP A 408 14.21 10.53 4.89
C ASP A 408 15.31 9.66 5.55
N LYS A 409 15.04 8.36 5.72
CA LYS A 409 16.01 7.40 6.28
C LYS A 409 17.29 7.27 5.44
N THR A 410 17.24 7.52 4.13
CA THR A 410 18.44 7.48 3.27
C THR A 410 19.44 8.60 3.62
N GLY A 411 18.96 9.74 4.10
CA GLY A 411 19.71 11.00 4.23
C GLY A 411 20.18 11.59 2.89
N MET A 412 19.56 11.21 1.76
CA MET A 412 19.84 11.78 0.43
C MET A 412 18.95 13.00 0.15
N SER A 413 19.40 13.87 -0.75
CA SER A 413 18.56 14.95 -1.27
C SER A 413 17.43 14.39 -2.15
N ASP A 414 16.26 15.00 -2.07
CA ASP A 414 15.10 14.69 -2.92
C ASP A 414 15.41 14.74 -4.44
N LEU A 415 16.43 15.51 -4.82
CA LEU A 415 16.97 15.54 -6.19
C LEU A 415 17.26 14.12 -6.72
N TRP A 416 17.84 13.28 -5.87
CA TRP A 416 18.22 11.91 -6.21
C TRP A 416 17.11 10.91 -5.88
N LEU A 417 16.27 11.20 -4.90
CA LEU A 417 15.17 10.28 -4.54
C LEU A 417 14.02 10.34 -5.56
N MET A 418 13.86 11.44 -6.30
CA MET A 418 12.85 11.54 -7.36
C MET A 418 13.04 10.46 -8.42
N GLY A 419 11.99 9.67 -8.64
CA GLY A 419 11.95 8.59 -9.63
C GLY A 419 12.45 7.25 -9.11
N CYS A 420 12.97 7.19 -7.87
CA CYS A 420 13.36 5.91 -7.27
C CYS A 420 12.13 5.01 -7.06
N SER A 421 12.24 3.76 -7.50
CA SER A 421 11.26 2.72 -7.19
C SER A 421 11.20 2.43 -5.69
N ASP A 422 10.14 1.77 -5.21
CA ASP A 422 10.06 1.33 -3.81
C ASP A 422 11.28 0.48 -3.42
N ARG A 423 11.71 -0.41 -4.32
CA ARG A 423 12.87 -1.27 -4.08
C ARG A 423 14.17 -0.47 -3.99
N ALA A 424 14.34 0.54 -4.85
CA ALA A 424 15.49 1.44 -4.79
C ALA A 424 15.53 2.19 -3.45
N LEU A 425 14.40 2.74 -3.00
CA LEU A 425 14.30 3.43 -1.71
C LEU A 425 14.63 2.51 -0.53
N GLU A 426 14.15 1.26 -0.53
CA GLU A 426 14.52 0.27 0.49
C GLU A 426 16.02 0.00 0.55
N ILE A 427 16.66 -0.20 -0.61
CA ILE A 427 18.10 -0.43 -0.71
C ILE A 427 18.88 0.79 -0.22
N LEU A 428 18.46 1.99 -0.62
CA LEU A 428 19.08 3.24 -0.19
C LEU A 428 18.88 3.53 1.31
N ALA A 429 17.75 3.16 1.88
CA ALA A 429 17.46 3.35 3.30
C ALA A 429 18.39 2.53 4.21
N ASP A 430 19.01 1.48 3.66
CA ASP A 430 19.99 0.64 4.35
C ASP A 430 21.43 0.84 3.82
N ARG A 431 21.74 1.99 3.20
CA ARG A 431 23.06 2.22 2.55
C ARG A 431 24.22 2.49 3.49
N HIS A 432 23.93 2.86 4.74
CA HIS A 432 24.94 3.15 5.77
C HIS A 432 25.35 1.89 6.53
N LEU A 433 26.54 1.92 7.14
CA LEU A 433 27.15 0.82 7.91
C LEU A 433 26.38 0.43 9.17
#